data_AF-A0A0Q9N5Y0-F1
#
_entry.id   AF-A0A0Q9N5Y0-F1
#
_cell.length_a   1.000
_cell.length_b   1.000
_cell.length_c   1.000
_cell.angle_alpha   90.00
_cell.angle_beta   90.00
_cell.angle_gamma   90.00
#
_symmetry.space_group_name_H-M   'P 1'
#
loop_
_entity.id
_entity.type
_entity.pdbx_description
1 polymer ?
#
loop_
_entity_poly.entity_id
_entity_poly.type
_entity_poly.pdbx_seq_one_letter_code
_entity_poly.pdbx_strand_id
1 'polypeptide(L)' 'MLYLTMGIACILFYQISLLRRQSASPKERRLALSVTGIAFVFGTISIFWPEWVNPSQAIRLLFEPIQNFIIQG' A
#
# COMPACT_ATOMS: atom_id res chain seq x y z
N MET A 1 -2.06 8.98 -11.75
CA MET A 1 -2.70 9.70 -10.63
C MET A 1 -4.21 9.56 -10.65
N LEU A 2 -4.92 10.19 -11.59
CA LEU A 2 -6.39 10.20 -11.65
C LEU A 2 -7.05 8.81 -11.62
N TYR A 3 -6.56 7.87 -12.44
CA TYR A 3 -7.08 6.50 -12.49
C TYR A 3 -6.88 5.70 -11.20
N LEU A 4 -5.79 5.94 -10.47
CA LEU A 4 -5.53 5.27 -9.20
C LEU A 4 -6.48 5.78 -8.11
N THR A 5 -6.67 7.10 -8.05
CA THR A 5 -7.62 7.73 -7.13
C THR A 5 -9.06 7.25 -7.40
N MET A 6 -9.45 7.13 -8.67
CA MET A 6 -10.75 6.55 -9.05
C MET A 6 -10.89 5.08 -8.66
N GLY A 7 -9.84 4.27 -8.88
CA GLY A 7 -9.83 2.86 -8.48
C GLY A 7 -10.00 2.69 -6.97
N ILE A 8 -9.29 3.49 -6.18
CA ILE A 8 -9.40 3.50 -4.72
C ILE A 8 -10.81 3.92 -4.28
N ALA A 9 -11.37 4.96 -4.88
CA ALA A 9 -12.74 5.42 -4.58
C ALA A 9 -13.77 4.31 -4.86
N CYS A 10 -13.63 3.57 -5.97
CA CYS A 10 -14.49 2.41 -6.26
C CYS A 10 -14.37 1.31 -5.20
N ILE A 11 -13.15 0.99 -4.76
CA ILE A 11 -12.93 -0.04 -3.73
C ILE A 11 -13.55 0.39 -2.39
N LEU A 12 -13.34 1.64 -1.97
CA LEU A 12 -13.95 2.16 -0.75
C LEU A 12 -15.49 2.15 -0.82
N PHE A 13 -16.05 2.54 -1.97
CA PHE A 13 -17.50 2.53 -2.18
C PHE A 13 -18.09 1.11 -2.14
N TYR A 14 -17.37 0.14 -2.71
CA TYR A 14 -17.74 -1.27 -2.63
C TYR A 14 -17.69 -1.80 -1.18
N GLN A 15 -16.65 -1.46 -0.42
CA GLN A 15 -16.53 -1.84 0.99
C GLN A 15 -17.67 -1.24 1.83
N ILE A 16 -18.01 0.05 1.63
CA ILE A 16 -19.13 0.71 2.31
C ILE A 16 -20.47 0.03 1.95
N SER A 17 -20.65 -0.35 0.69
CA SER A 17 -21.85 -1.04 0.23
C SER A 17 -21.99 -2.44 0.84
N LEU A 18 -20.88 -3.19 0.96
CA LEU A 18 -20.83 -4.48 1.65
C LEU A 18 -21.11 -4.36 3.15
N LEU A 19 -20.62 -3.28 3.80
CA LEU A 19 -20.92 -2.98 5.20
C LEU A 19 -22.41 -2.67 5.43
N ARG A 20 -23.07 -2.03 4.47
CA ARG A 20 -24.53 -1.77 4.54
C ARG A 20 -25.39 -3.01 4.34
N ARG A 21 -24.99 -3.95 3.48
CA ARG A 21 -25.82 -5.13 3.14
C ARG A 21 -25.92 -6.20 4.24
N GLN A 22 -25.15 -6.10 5.33
CA GLN A 22 -25.04 -7.15 6.37
C GLN A 22 -24.74 -8.57 5.85
N SER A 23 -24.36 -8.69 4.58
CA SER A 23 -24.20 -9.96 3.86
C SER A 23 -22.90 -10.70 4.17
N ALA A 24 -22.00 -10.08 4.93
CA ALA A 24 -20.71 -10.63 5.31
C ALA A 24 -20.57 -10.57 6.82
N SER A 25 -19.95 -11.61 7.39
CA SER A 25 -19.71 -11.68 8.83
C SER A 25 -18.81 -10.52 9.30
N PRO A 26 -18.89 -10.13 10.59
CA PRO A 26 -18.02 -9.08 11.13
C PRO A 26 -16.52 -9.36 10.94
N LYS A 27 -16.11 -10.64 10.93
CA LYS A 27 -14.72 -11.05 10.71
C LYS A 27 -14.28 -10.80 9.26
N GLU A 28 -15.09 -11.21 8.29
CA GLU A 28 -14.79 -11.00 6.85
C GLU A 28 -14.72 -9.51 6.52
N ARG A 29 -15.60 -8.70 7.11
CA ARG A 29 -15.58 -7.24 6.97
C ARG A 29 -14.31 -6.62 7.50
N ARG A 30 -13.87 -7.04 8.69
CA ARG A 30 -12.63 -6.56 9.28
C ARG A 30 -11.44 -6.95 8.40
N LEU A 31 -11.39 -8.20 7.93
CA LEU A 31 -10.34 -8.66 7.03
C LEU A 31 -10.31 -7.85 5.72
N ALA A 32 -11.46 -7.66 5.08
CA ALA A 32 -11.58 -6.92 3.82
C ALA A 32 -11.13 -5.46 3.96
N LEU A 33 -11.51 -4.79 5.07
CA LEU A 33 -11.06 -3.44 5.38
C LEU A 33 -9.55 -3.39 5.65
N SER A 34 -9.01 -4.34 6.41
CA SER A 34 -7.58 -4.41 6.70
C SER A 34 -6.75 -4.62 5.43
N VAL A 35 -7.13 -5.57 4.58
CA VAL A 35 -6.44 -5.84 3.31
C VAL A 35 -6.51 -4.62 2.39
N THR A 36 -7.68 -3.99 2.28
CA THR A 36 -7.86 -2.77 1.48
C THR A 36 -6.99 -1.62 2.00
N GLY A 37 -6.95 -1.43 3.33
CA GLY A 37 -6.15 -0.38 3.96
C GLY A 37 -4.64 -0.58 3.74
N ILE A 38 -4.17 -1.82 3.90
CA ILE A 38 -2.76 -2.16 3.63
C ILE A 38 -2.42 -1.90 2.16
N ALA A 39 -3.25 -2.37 1.23
CA ALA A 39 -3.05 -2.15 -0.20
C ALA A 39 -3.02 -0.66 -0.56
N PHE A 40 -3.87 0.17 0.08
CA PHE A 40 -3.87 1.61 -0.10
C PHE A 40 -2.56 2.24 0.39
N VAL A 41 -2.07 1.85 1.57
CA VAL A 41 -0.80 2.36 2.11
C VAL A 41 0.35 2.03 1.17
N PHE A 42 0.49 0.76 0.76
CA PHE A 42 1.55 0.36 -0.17
C PHE A 42 1.42 1.03 -1.54
N GLY A 43 0.21 1.17 -2.08
CA GLY A 43 -0.03 1.91 -3.32
C GLY A 43 0.35 3.39 -3.21
N THR A 44 0.09 4.01 -2.05
CA THR A 44 0.45 5.39 -1.77
C THR A 44 1.96 5.57 -1.66
N ILE A 45 2.64 4.69 -0.92
CA ILE A 45 4.11 4.71 -0.81
C ILE A 45 4.74 4.49 -2.20
N SER A 46 4.17 3.62 -3.05
CA SER A 46 4.66 3.37 -4.40
C SER A 46 4.62 4.62 -5.31
N ILE A 47 3.70 5.55 -5.03
CA ILE A 47 3.60 6.81 -5.75
C ILE A 47 4.61 7.83 -5.23
N PHE A 48 4.62 8.04 -3.92
CA PHE A 48 5.39 9.13 -3.30
C PHE A 48 6.87 8.80 -3.22
N TRP A 49 7.19 7.51 -3.24
CA TRP A 49 8.55 7.00 -3.17
C TRP A 49 8.75 5.91 -4.23
N PRO A 50 8.67 6.21 -5.53
CA PRO A 50 8.74 5.18 -6.58
C PRO A 50 10.05 4.36 -6.56
N GLU A 51 11.12 4.90 -5.96
CA GLU A 51 12.43 4.27 -5.87
C GLU A 51 12.44 2.95 -5.08
N TRP A 52 11.52 2.73 -4.13
CA TRP A 52 11.45 1.43 -3.43
C TRP A 52 10.74 0.34 -4.24
N VAL A 53 10.02 0.71 -5.30
CA VAL A 53 9.36 -0.25 -6.20
C VAL A 53 10.33 -0.74 -7.28
N ASN A 54 11.31 0.07 -7.66
CA ASN A 54 12.37 -0.34 -8.57
C ASN A 54 13.38 -1.22 -7.80
N PRO A 55 13.54 -2.51 -8.14
CA PRO A 55 14.38 -3.42 -7.37
C PRO A 55 15.83 -2.94 -7.22
N SER A 56 16.40 -2.35 -8.27
CA SER A 56 17.78 -1.87 -8.26
C SER A 56 17.95 -0.64 -7.36
N GLN A 57 16.95 0.25 -7.33
CA GLN A 57 16.97 1.43 -6.47
C GLN A 57 16.61 1.10 -5.02
N ALA A 58 15.68 0.18 -4.80
CA ALA A 58 15.31 -0.32 -3.48
C ALA A 58 16.49 -0.97 -2.76
N ILE A 59 17.27 -1.78 -3.48
CA ILE A 59 18.52 -2.37 -2.96
C ILE A 59 19.50 -1.25 -2.58
N ARG A 60 19.73 -0.25 -3.44
CA ARG A 60 20.58 0.89 -3.06
C ARG A 60 20.04 1.61 -1.82
N LEU A 61 18.75 1.94 -1.80
CA LEU A 61 18.12 2.63 -0.67
C LEU A 61 18.31 1.93 0.68
N LEU A 62 18.22 0.59 0.69
CA LEU A 62 18.39 -0.21 1.90
C LEU A 62 19.86 -0.43 2.28
N PHE A 63 20.74 -0.66 1.29
CA PHE A 63 22.10 -1.14 1.53
C PHE A 63 23.19 -0.06 1.39
N GLU A 64 22.93 1.05 0.71
CA GLU A 64 23.87 2.17 0.54
C GLU A 64 24.18 2.90 1.86
N PRO A 65 23.23 3.11 2.79
CA PRO A 65 23.55 3.65 4.12
C PRO A 65 24.47 2.71 4.92
N ILE A 66 24.24 1.40 4.80
CA ILE A 66 25.06 0.37 5.46
C ILE A 66 26.46 0.32 4.83
N GLN A 67 26.56 0.38 3.50
CA GLN A 67 27.84 0.45 2.79
C GLN A 67 28.63 1.71 3.19
N ASN A 68 27.98 2.87 3.23
CA ASN A 68 28.65 4.12 3.63
C ASN A 68 29.13 4.06 5.08
N PHE A 69 28.37 3.42 5.97
CA PHE A 69 28.78 3.18 7.35
C PHE A 69 30.02 2.27 7.45
N ILE A 70 30.09 1.21 6.64
CA ILE A 70 31.23 0.27 6.61
C ILE A 70 32.48 0.92 5.98
N ILE A 71 32.31 1.78 4.97
CA ILE A 71 33.44 2.39 4.25
C ILE A 71 34.03 3.58 5.03
N GLN A 72 33.23 4.28 5.82
CA GLN A 72 33.65 5.46 6.59
C GLN A 72 34.09 5.14 8.02
N GLY A 73 33.83 3.93 8.53
CA GLY A 73 34.29 3.43 9.83
C GLY A 73 35.57 2.60 9.72
#